data_AF-A0A7Y7IZE7-F1
#
_entry.id   AF-A0A7Y7IZE7-F1
#
_cell.length_a   1.000
_cell.length_b   1.000
_cell.length_c   1.000
_cell.angle_alpha   90.00
_cell.angle_beta   90.00
_cell.angle_gamma   90.00
#
_symmetry.space_group_name_H-M   'P 1'
#
loop_
_entity.id
_entity.type
_entity.pdbx_description
1 polymer ?
#
loop_
_entity_poly.entity_id
_entity_poly.type
_entity_poly.pdbx_seq_one_letter_code
_entity_poly.pdbx_strand_id
1 'polypeptide(L)'
;ARENGARRVLACVTHGLFARAAGPVLADPAIERIMATDTIDPVPLPGGPARDKLEIVPTAALFAEAIGRLHRGESLADLLVL
;
A
#
# COMPACT_ATOMS: atom_id res chain seq x y z
N ALA A 1 -3.38 -19.35 -4.65
CA ALA A 1 -2.26 -19.16 -3.69
C ALA A 1 -2.28 -20.17 -2.54
N ARG A 2 -3.30 -20.15 -1.66
CA ARG A 2 -3.37 -21.12 -0.54
C ARG A 2 -3.51 -22.58 -1.00
N GLU A 3 -4.35 -22.85 -1.99
CA GLU A 3 -4.47 -24.18 -2.61
C GLU A 3 -3.15 -24.68 -3.23
N ASN A 4 -2.21 -23.78 -3.52
CA ASN A 4 -0.89 -24.09 -4.05
C ASN A 4 0.20 -24.10 -2.94
N GLY A 5 -0.21 -24.19 -1.66
CA GLY A 5 0.72 -24.34 -0.53
C GLY A 5 1.22 -23.03 0.11
N ALA A 6 0.70 -21.86 -0.27
CA ALA A 6 1.10 -20.61 0.36
C ALA A 6 0.68 -20.56 1.84
N ARG A 7 1.65 -20.40 2.76
CA ARG A 7 1.41 -20.27 4.21
C ARG A 7 0.65 -18.99 4.56
N ARG A 8 0.98 -17.89 3.88
CA ARG A 8 0.44 -16.55 4.07
C ARG A 8 0.28 -15.88 2.71
N VAL A 9 -0.72 -15.02 2.56
CA VAL A 9 -0.94 -14.22 1.36
C VAL A 9 -1.09 -12.76 1.78
N LEU A 10 -0.22 -11.91 1.26
CA LEU A 10 -0.21 -10.48 1.51
C LEU A 10 -0.46 -9.75 0.20
N ALA A 11 -1.30 -8.73 0.22
CA ALA A 11 -1.51 -7.85 -0.92
C ALA A 11 -0.78 -6.52 -0.67
N CYS A 12 0.00 -6.06 -1.63
CA CYS A 12 0.74 -4.79 -1.54
C CYS A 12 0.42 -3.93 -2.76
N VAL A 13 0.16 -2.65 -2.55
CA VAL A 13 -0.11 -1.70 -3.63
C VAL A 13 0.48 -0.33 -3.28
N THR A 14 1.07 0.37 -4.24
CA THR A 14 1.47 1.76 -4.00
C THR A 14 0.22 2.63 -3.84
N HIS A 15 -0.68 2.61 -4.81
CA HIS A 15 -1.88 3.46 -4.84
C HIS A 15 -3.15 2.67 -4.46
N GLY A 16 -3.58 2.76 -3.19
CA GLY A 16 -4.77 2.08 -2.68
C GLY A 16 -6.10 2.75 -3.06
N LEU A 17 -6.44 2.79 -4.36
CA LEU A 17 -7.63 3.54 -4.82
C LEU A 17 -8.95 2.87 -4.40
N PHE A 18 -8.92 1.55 -4.23
CA PHE A 18 -10.04 0.73 -3.74
C PHE A 18 -11.41 1.13 -4.33
N ALA A 19 -11.65 0.76 -5.59
CA ALA A 19 -12.95 0.97 -6.23
C ALA A 19 -14.11 0.45 -5.37
N ARG A 20 -15.34 0.94 -5.60
CA ARG A 20 -16.53 0.63 -4.79
C ARG A 20 -16.74 -0.87 -4.50
N ALA A 21 -16.38 -1.75 -5.44
CA ALA A 21 -16.53 -3.21 -5.29
C ALA A 21 -15.32 -3.92 -4.64
N ALA A 22 -14.28 -3.19 -4.23
CA ALA A 22 -13.06 -3.76 -3.69
C ALA A 22 -13.27 -4.39 -2.30
N GLY A 23 -14.15 -3.83 -1.46
CA GLY A 23 -14.40 -4.31 -0.10
C GLY A 23 -14.71 -5.81 -0.04
N PRO A 24 -15.74 -6.32 -0.74
CA PRO A 24 -16.06 -7.75 -0.75
C PRO A 24 -14.92 -8.65 -1.23
N VAL A 25 -14.15 -8.21 -2.24
CA VAL A 25 -13.02 -8.99 -2.79
C VAL A 25 -11.86 -9.03 -1.79
N LEU A 26 -11.56 -7.91 -1.16
CA LEU A 26 -10.45 -7.76 -0.21
C LEU A 26 -10.78 -8.33 1.18
N ALA A 27 -12.07 -8.55 1.46
CA ALA A 27 -12.52 -9.24 2.67
C ALA A 27 -12.18 -10.74 2.67
N ASP A 28 -11.82 -11.33 1.52
CA ASP A 28 -11.48 -12.75 1.39
C ASP A 28 -10.46 -13.19 2.47
N PRO A 29 -10.79 -14.20 3.30
CA PRO A 29 -9.90 -14.67 4.36
C PRO A 29 -8.59 -15.27 3.84
N ALA A 30 -8.50 -15.59 2.55
CA ALA A 30 -7.25 -15.99 1.92
C ALA A 30 -6.19 -14.88 2.03
N ILE A 31 -6.60 -13.61 1.91
CA ILE A 31 -5.76 -12.42 2.08
C ILE A 31 -5.64 -12.13 3.58
N GLU A 32 -4.42 -12.19 4.10
CA GLU A 32 -4.13 -11.97 5.51
C GLU A 32 -3.97 -10.49 5.83
N ARG A 33 -3.31 -9.73 4.95
CA ARG A 33 -2.98 -8.32 5.17
C ARG A 33 -2.90 -7.57 3.84
N ILE A 34 -3.26 -6.31 3.86
CA ILE A 34 -3.23 -5.40 2.72
C ILE A 34 -2.34 -4.22 3.12
N MET A 35 -1.26 -3.99 2.39
CA MET A 35 -0.39 -2.82 2.57
C MET A 35 -0.63 -1.86 1.42
N ALA A 36 -1.01 -0.63 1.74
CA ALA A 36 -1.13 0.46 0.78
C ALA A 36 -0.30 1.64 1.25
N THR A 37 0.15 2.49 0.34
CA THR A 37 0.77 3.76 0.75
C THR A 37 -0.26 4.87 0.90
N ASP A 38 0.06 5.92 1.65
CA ASP A 38 -0.76 7.13 1.80
C ASP A 38 -0.68 8.10 0.59
N THR A 39 -0.19 7.64 -0.56
CA THR A 39 -0.14 8.43 -1.81
C THR A 39 -1.51 8.91 -2.28
N ILE A 40 -2.57 8.22 -1.86
CA ILE A 40 -3.97 8.63 -2.01
C ILE A 40 -4.75 8.25 -0.75
N ASP A 41 -5.80 8.99 -0.46
CA ASP A 41 -6.65 8.73 0.70
C ASP A 41 -7.40 7.38 0.55
N PRO A 42 -7.25 6.42 1.48
CA PRO A 42 -7.96 5.14 1.44
C PRO A 42 -9.43 5.22 1.84
N VAL A 43 -10.03 6.42 1.98
CA VAL A 43 -11.47 6.64 2.22
C VAL A 43 -12.43 5.75 1.40
N PRO A 44 -12.14 5.36 0.15
CA PRO A 44 -13.06 4.52 -0.62
C PRO A 44 -13.32 3.12 -0.04
N LEU A 45 -12.50 2.64 0.90
CA LEU A 45 -12.69 1.35 1.57
C LEU A 45 -13.51 1.55 2.86
N PRO A 46 -14.83 1.30 2.86
CA PRO A 46 -15.66 1.43 4.06
C PRO A 46 -15.20 0.46 5.15
N GLY A 47 -15.61 0.71 6.40
CA GLY A 47 -15.31 -0.18 7.52
C GLY A 47 -15.73 -1.63 7.27
N GLY A 48 -15.08 -2.58 7.95
CA GLY A 48 -15.33 -4.01 7.83
C GLY A 48 -14.07 -4.82 7.51
N PRO A 49 -14.21 -6.12 7.17
CA PRO A 49 -13.09 -7.06 7.16
C PRO A 49 -11.94 -6.71 6.22
N ALA A 50 -12.22 -6.02 5.12
CA ALA A 50 -11.17 -5.53 4.21
C ALA A 50 -10.39 -4.38 4.85
N ARG A 51 -11.07 -3.47 5.56
CA ARG A 51 -10.48 -2.34 6.27
C ARG A 51 -9.65 -2.80 7.47
N ASP A 52 -10.10 -3.84 8.17
CA ASP A 52 -9.41 -4.37 9.36
C ASP A 52 -8.03 -4.99 9.02
N LYS A 53 -7.84 -5.38 7.76
CA LYS A 53 -6.57 -5.94 7.24
C LYS A 53 -5.67 -4.87 6.61
N LEU A 54 -6.16 -3.65 6.43
CA LEU A 54 -5.45 -2.58 5.72
C LEU A 54 -4.46 -1.87 6.64
N GLU A 55 -3.21 -1.84 6.22
CA GLU A 55 -2.13 -1.06 6.80
C GLU A 55 -1.69 0.01 5.81
N ILE A 56 -1.56 1.24 6.31
CA ILE A 56 -1.10 2.38 5.53
C ILE A 56 0.37 2.65 5.83
N VAL A 57 1.19 2.63 4.79
CA VAL A 57 2.62 2.93 4.83
C VAL A 57 2.82 4.40 4.44
N PRO A 58 3.35 5.24 5.35
CA PRO A 58 3.56 6.66 5.05
C PRO A 58 4.61 6.89 3.97
N THR A 59 4.35 7.84 3.07
CA THR A 59 5.27 8.26 2.01
C THR A 59 5.87 9.64 2.21
N ALA A 60 5.38 10.41 3.18
CA ALA A 60 5.79 11.79 3.42
C ALA A 60 7.31 11.96 3.56
N ALA A 61 7.99 11.06 4.28
CA ALA A 61 9.44 11.12 4.45
C ALA A 61 10.20 10.91 3.13
N LEU A 62 9.75 9.97 2.29
CA LEU A 62 10.35 9.72 0.98
C LEU A 62 10.20 10.94 0.05
N PHE A 63 9.00 11.53 0.01
CA PHE A 63 8.78 12.74 -0.78
C PHE A 63 9.54 13.95 -0.26
N ALA A 64 9.59 14.14 1.06
CA ALA A 64 10.35 15.24 1.67
C ALA A 64 11.84 15.16 1.30
N GLU A 65 12.43 13.96 1.37
CA GLU A 65 13.82 13.75 0.99
C GLU A 65 14.04 13.98 -0.51
N ALA A 66 13.16 13.46 -1.37
CA ALA A 66 13.25 13.70 -2.81
C ALA A 66 13.19 15.19 -3.16
N ILE A 67 12.26 15.95 -2.57
CA ILE A 67 12.16 17.41 -2.74
C ILE A 67 13.44 18.10 -2.25
N GLY A 68 13.95 17.71 -1.07
CA GLY A 68 15.18 18.27 -0.51
C GLY A 68 16.39 18.06 -1.41
N ARG A 69 16.56 16.86 -1.97
CA ARG A 69 17.67 16.55 -2.89
C ARG A 69 17.57 17.31 -4.20
N LEU A 70 16.37 17.39 -4.79
CA LEU A 70 16.15 18.19 -6.00
C LEU A 70 16.49 19.65 -5.78
N HIS A 71 16.13 20.21 -4.62
CA HIS A 71 16.47 21.58 -4.26
C HIS A 71 17.99 21.80 -4.12
N ARG A 72 18.74 20.81 -3.63
CA ARG A 72 20.21 20.87 -3.47
C ARG A 72 21.00 20.40 -4.69
N GLY A 73 20.33 19.92 -5.74
CA GLY A 73 20.99 19.33 -6.92
C GLY A 73 21.64 17.97 -6.64
N GLU A 74 21.16 17.24 -5.63
CA GLU A 74 21.66 15.93 -5.23
C GLU A 74 20.98 14.79 -5.99
N SER A 75 21.67 13.65 -6.11
CA SER A 75 21.17 12.47 -6.80
C SER A 75 20.02 11.78 -6.05
N LEU A 76 19.00 11.34 -6.78
CA LEU A 76 17.90 10.54 -6.26
C LEU A 76 18.15 9.03 -6.31
N ALA A 77 19.27 8.58 -6.90
CA ALA A 77 19.50 7.17 -7.20
C ALA A 77 19.29 6.25 -5.99
N ASP A 78 19.81 6.65 -4.82
CA ASP A 78 19.72 5.86 -3.59
C ASP A 78 18.30 5.75 -3.01
N LEU A 79 17.38 6.65 -3.41
CA LEU A 79 15.96 6.57 -3.01
C LEU A 79 15.15 5.58 -3.86
N LEU A 80 15.71 5.13 -4.98
CA LEU A 80 15.03 4.29 -5.97
C LEU A 80 15.60 2.87 -6.05
N VAL A 81 16.59 2.55 -5.23
CA VAL A 81 17.22 1.22 -5.24
C VAL A 81 16.29 0.21 -4.57
N LEU A 82 16.11 -0.92 -5.25
CA LEU A 82 15.42 -2.12 -4.75
C LEU A 82 16.42 -3.08 -4.12
#